data_AF-A0A933XVQ4-F1
#
_entry.id   AF-A0A933XVQ4-F1
#
_cell.length_a   1.000
_cell.length_b   1.000
_cell.length_c   1.000
_cell.angle_alpha   90.00
_cell.angle_beta   90.00
_cell.angle_gamma   90.00
#
_symmetry.space_group_name_H-M   'P 1'
#
loop_
_entity.id
_entity.type
_entity.pdbx_description
1 polymer ?
#
loop_
_entity_poly.entity_id
_entity_poly.type
_entity_poly.pdbx_seq_one_letter_code
_entity_poly.pdbx_strand_id
1 'polypeptide(L)'
;MPCALHARLGSLPREPAERGRARSRLALHSGRARWLRECRRAGGALVSGAPSSTDRVERSIVIRAPRSKVWRALTDAAEFGRWFGADLQNQRFEVGRTVRGQMTIPGCEHVVFDAIVERIEPESSLAFRWHPYAVDPAIDYSKEERTLVTFTLEESGGSTTVHVVESGFDEVPAARRAEAFRMHGEGWDIQLGNVKRHAQSHG
;
A
#
# COMPACT_ATOMS: atom_id res chain seq x y z
N MET A 1 0.12 8.16 23.73
CA MET A 1 -0.06 6.91 22.96
C MET A 1 0.70 7.11 21.67
N PRO A 2 1.66 6.27 21.27
CA PRO A 2 2.29 6.42 19.96
C PRO A 2 1.20 6.30 18.89
N CYS A 3 1.42 6.94 17.74
CA CYS A 3 0.62 6.83 16.54
C CYS A 3 0.63 5.39 16.00
N ALA A 4 0.04 4.47 16.75
CA ALA A 4 -0.13 3.10 16.37
C ALA A 4 -1.38 3.06 15.50
N LEU A 5 -1.20 2.65 14.25
CA LEU A 5 -2.24 2.42 13.27
C LEU A 5 -3.15 1.22 13.67
N HIS A 6 -3.44 1.03 14.95
CA HIS A 6 -4.13 -0.12 15.51
C HIS A 6 -5.63 0.17 15.57
N ALA A 7 -6.34 -0.17 14.48
CA ALA A 7 -7.76 -0.45 14.59
C ALA A 7 -7.93 -1.75 15.39
N ARG A 8 -8.65 -1.70 16.52
CA ARG A 8 -8.97 -2.88 17.33
C ARG A 8 -9.69 -3.92 16.47
N LEU A 9 -9.00 -5.01 16.14
CA LEU A 9 -9.63 -6.19 15.55
C LEU A 9 -10.54 -6.84 16.60
N GLY A 10 -11.85 -6.73 16.41
CA GLY A 10 -12.82 -7.51 17.16
C GLY A 10 -12.63 -8.99 16.86
N SER A 11 -12.54 -9.81 17.91
CA SER A 11 -12.34 -11.25 17.87
C SER A 11 -13.39 -11.95 17.02
N LEU A 12 -12.97 -12.68 15.97
CA LEU A 12 -13.83 -13.61 15.24
C LEU A 12 -13.69 -15.03 15.82
N PRO A 13 -14.78 -15.79 15.95
CA PRO A 13 -14.74 -17.18 16.42
C PRO A 13 -14.23 -18.13 15.33
N ARG A 14 -13.57 -19.22 15.78
CA ARG A 14 -13.07 -20.31 14.92
C ARG A 14 -14.21 -21.19 14.44
N GLU A 15 -14.18 -21.57 13.16
CA GLU A 15 -14.92 -22.71 12.61
C GLU A 15 -13.99 -23.70 11.89
N PRO A 16 -14.39 -24.98 11.76
CA PRO A 16 -13.47 -26.11 11.57
C PRO A 16 -13.30 -26.53 10.10
N ALA A 17 -12.34 -27.45 9.91
CA ALA A 17 -11.82 -27.92 8.64
C ALA A 17 -12.68 -29.00 7.97
N GLU A 18 -12.80 -28.93 6.63
CA GLU A 18 -13.14 -30.09 5.79
C GLU A 18 -12.26 -30.19 4.54
N ARG A 19 -11.99 -31.45 4.16
CA ARG A 19 -11.15 -31.89 3.03
C ARG A 19 -12.04 -32.23 1.85
N GLY A 20 -11.58 -31.95 0.63
CA GLY A 20 -12.17 -32.54 -0.58
C GLY A 20 -11.43 -32.12 -1.85
N ARG A 21 -10.78 -33.07 -2.52
CA ARG A 21 -9.98 -32.89 -3.75
C ARG A 21 -10.87 -32.70 -4.98
N ALA A 22 -10.39 -31.91 -5.94
CA ALA A 22 -10.41 -32.28 -7.36
C ALA A 22 -9.32 -31.51 -8.13
N ARG A 23 -8.55 -32.25 -8.93
CA ARG A 23 -7.54 -31.72 -9.87
C ARG A 23 -8.23 -31.24 -11.14
N SER A 24 -7.75 -30.15 -11.72
CA SER A 24 -7.85 -29.88 -13.15
C SER A 24 -6.67 -29.04 -13.60
N ARG A 25 -5.92 -29.57 -14.56
CA ARG A 25 -4.85 -28.87 -15.29
C ARG A 25 -5.50 -27.92 -16.28
N LEU A 26 -5.10 -26.63 -16.28
CA LEU A 26 -5.00 -25.87 -17.53
C LEU A 26 -4.04 -24.66 -17.40
N ALA A 27 -3.10 -24.62 -18.34
CA ALA A 27 -2.37 -23.49 -18.91
C ALA A 27 -1.91 -22.33 -17.99
N LEU A 28 -0.65 -22.42 -17.57
CA LEU A 28 0.17 -21.29 -17.09
C LEU A 28 0.39 -20.27 -18.22
N HIS A 29 -0.41 -19.21 -18.26
CA HIS A 29 -0.10 -18.01 -19.04
C HIS A 29 0.70 -17.01 -18.17
N SER A 30 2.00 -17.26 -18.14
CA SER A 30 3.15 -16.33 -18.28
C SER A 30 3.07 -14.81 -17.96
N GLY A 31 2.20 -14.32 -17.08
CA GLY A 31 2.26 -12.93 -16.57
C GLY A 31 3.42 -12.69 -15.58
N ARG A 32 3.61 -13.65 -14.66
CA ARG A 32 4.62 -13.62 -13.59
C ARG A 32 6.07 -13.50 -14.10
N ALA A 33 6.34 -13.99 -15.30
CA ALA A 33 7.70 -13.99 -15.86
C ALA A 33 8.08 -12.64 -16.51
N ARG A 34 7.10 -11.86 -17.00
CA ARG A 34 7.37 -10.54 -17.61
C ARG A 34 7.62 -9.49 -16.52
N TRP A 35 6.79 -9.48 -15.48
CA TRP A 35 6.94 -8.58 -14.33
C TRP A 35 8.27 -8.77 -13.57
N LEU A 36 8.66 -10.03 -13.27
CA LEU A 36 9.95 -10.34 -12.65
C LEU A 36 11.18 -9.99 -13.51
N ARG A 37 10.99 -9.72 -14.81
CA ARG A 37 12.05 -9.28 -15.73
C ARG A 37 12.11 -7.76 -15.86
N GLU A 38 10.97 -7.06 -15.79
CA GLU A 38 10.92 -5.59 -15.84
C GLU A 38 11.55 -4.98 -14.57
N CYS A 39 11.26 -5.50 -13.37
CA CYS A 39 11.92 -5.07 -12.12
C CYS A 39 13.43 -5.36 -12.08
N ARG A 40 13.91 -6.29 -12.91
CA ARG A 40 15.32 -6.76 -12.91
C ARG A 40 16.19 -6.07 -13.96
N ARG A 41 15.61 -5.24 -14.84
CA ARG A 41 16.33 -4.53 -15.92
C ARG A 41 16.96 -3.20 -15.50
N ALA A 42 16.81 -2.78 -14.24
CA ALA A 42 17.36 -1.54 -13.73
C ALA A 42 18.77 -1.65 -13.07
N GLY A 43 19.46 -2.79 -13.14
CA GLY A 43 20.84 -2.89 -12.61
C GLY A 43 21.42 -4.31 -12.70
N GLY A 44 22.61 -4.43 -13.28
CA GLY A 44 23.25 -5.71 -13.63
C GLY A 44 24.03 -6.42 -12.52
N ALA A 45 24.52 -7.60 -12.90
CA ALA A 45 25.34 -8.61 -12.21
C ALA A 45 24.62 -9.53 -11.19
N LEU A 46 24.62 -10.83 -11.53
CA LEU A 46 24.08 -11.92 -10.72
C LEU A 46 25.02 -12.23 -9.54
N VAL A 47 24.52 -12.02 -8.32
CA VAL A 47 25.02 -12.71 -7.11
C VAL A 47 23.88 -13.53 -6.53
N SER A 48 24.12 -14.83 -6.39
CA SER A 48 23.20 -15.80 -5.82
C SER A 48 23.13 -15.66 -4.30
N GLY A 49 21.92 -15.38 -3.82
CA GLY A 49 21.53 -15.23 -2.42
C GLY A 49 20.52 -14.09 -2.35
N ALA A 50 19.22 -14.38 -2.35
CA ALA A 50 18.21 -13.32 -2.29
C ALA A 50 18.31 -12.62 -0.92
N PRO A 51 18.73 -11.35 -0.83
CA PRO A 51 18.64 -10.62 0.42
C PRO A 51 17.17 -10.30 0.67
N SER A 52 16.68 -10.55 1.88
CA SER A 52 15.52 -9.82 2.40
C SER A 52 15.90 -8.33 2.39
N SER A 53 15.45 -7.60 1.38
CA SER A 53 15.80 -6.19 1.21
C SER A 53 15.14 -5.38 2.33
N THR A 54 15.94 -4.69 3.14
CA THR A 54 15.48 -3.74 4.16
C THR A 54 14.99 -2.42 3.57
N ASP A 55 15.17 -2.25 2.27
CA ASP A 55 14.81 -1.03 1.54
C ASP A 55 13.31 -0.98 1.18
N ARG A 56 12.59 -2.11 1.27
CA ARG A 56 11.19 -2.17 0.81
C ARG A 56 10.27 -3.03 1.65
N VAL A 57 9.02 -2.59 1.73
CA VAL A 57 7.88 -3.34 2.23
C VAL A 57 7.01 -3.73 1.04
N GLU A 58 6.71 -5.03 0.90
CA GLU A 58 5.85 -5.56 -0.15
C GLU A 58 4.66 -6.29 0.49
N ARG A 59 3.44 -5.95 0.06
CA ARG A 59 2.19 -6.61 0.49
C ARG A 59 1.22 -6.75 -0.68
N SER A 60 0.29 -7.70 -0.57
CA SER A 60 -0.78 -7.84 -1.55
C SER A 60 -2.05 -8.42 -0.94
N ILE A 61 -3.19 -8.13 -1.58
CA ILE A 61 -4.49 -8.66 -1.19
C ILE A 61 -5.38 -8.89 -2.41
N VAL A 62 -6.20 -9.94 -2.37
CA VAL A 62 -7.26 -10.16 -3.35
C VAL A 62 -8.57 -9.53 -2.85
N ILE A 63 -9.15 -8.68 -3.70
CA ILE A 63 -10.41 -7.98 -3.47
C ILE A 63 -11.45 -8.54 -4.45
N ARG A 64 -12.59 -9.04 -3.95
CA ARG A 64 -13.69 -9.51 -4.80
C ARG A 64 -14.52 -8.32 -5.28
N ALA A 65 -13.94 -7.55 -6.19
CA ALA A 65 -14.55 -6.41 -6.87
C ALA A 65 -13.88 -6.22 -8.25
N PRO A 66 -14.61 -5.68 -9.24
CA PRO A 66 -14.05 -5.31 -10.53
C PRO A 66 -12.90 -4.31 -10.40
N ARG A 67 -11.94 -4.37 -11.32
CA ARG A 67 -10.74 -3.52 -11.32
C ARG A 67 -11.06 -2.04 -11.28
N SER A 68 -12.07 -1.59 -12.02
CA SER A 68 -12.51 -0.19 -12.06
C SER A 68 -12.98 0.33 -10.70
N LYS A 69 -13.63 -0.51 -9.88
CA LYS A 69 -14.08 -0.14 -8.53
C LYS A 69 -12.90 -0.02 -7.56
N VAL A 70 -11.95 -0.95 -7.64
CA VAL A 70 -10.71 -0.91 -6.85
C VAL A 70 -9.86 0.28 -7.26
N TRP A 71 -9.74 0.55 -8.56
CA TRP A 71 -9.04 1.70 -9.10
C TRP A 71 -9.61 3.01 -8.59
N ARG A 72 -10.95 3.18 -8.60
CA ARG A 72 -11.61 4.37 -8.04
C ARG A 72 -11.32 4.52 -6.55
N ALA A 73 -11.37 3.43 -5.77
CA ALA A 73 -11.03 3.49 -4.35
C ALA A 73 -9.59 3.97 -4.09
N LEU A 74 -8.65 3.69 -4.99
CA LEU A 74 -7.26 4.14 -4.88
C LEU A 74 -7.04 5.57 -5.40
N THR A 75 -7.82 6.04 -6.36
CA THR A 75 -7.53 7.30 -7.09
C THR A 75 -8.51 8.43 -6.85
N ASP A 76 -9.71 8.15 -6.37
CA ASP A 76 -10.60 9.17 -5.85
C ASP A 76 -10.13 9.58 -4.45
N ALA A 77 -9.71 10.83 -4.29
CA ALA A 77 -9.11 11.31 -3.04
C ALA A 77 -10.08 11.19 -1.85
N ALA A 78 -11.39 11.36 -2.08
CA ALA A 78 -12.39 11.26 -1.04
C ALA A 78 -12.59 9.80 -0.59
N GLU A 79 -12.64 8.84 -1.52
CA GLU A 79 -12.63 7.40 -1.21
C GLU A 79 -11.33 6.99 -0.51
N PHE A 80 -10.18 7.41 -1.05
CA PHE A 80 -8.87 7.16 -0.46
C PHE A 80 -8.82 7.61 0.99
N GLY A 81 -9.17 8.88 1.25
CA GLY A 81 -9.19 9.44 2.58
C GLY A 81 -10.07 8.66 3.55
N ARG A 82 -11.26 8.23 3.11
CA ARG A 82 -12.20 7.47 3.96
C ARG A 82 -11.62 6.14 4.43
N TRP A 83 -11.06 5.33 3.52
CA TRP A 83 -10.54 4.00 3.93
C TRP A 83 -9.14 4.10 4.55
N PHE A 84 -8.34 5.09 4.14
CA PHE A 84 -6.99 5.28 4.67
C PHE A 84 -7.00 5.89 6.08
N GLY A 85 -8.03 6.70 6.38
CA GLY A 85 -8.16 7.44 7.64
C GLY A 85 -7.57 8.85 7.57
N ALA A 86 -7.70 9.54 6.44
CA ALA A 86 -7.25 10.92 6.22
C ALA A 86 -8.39 11.80 5.70
N ASP A 87 -8.50 13.04 6.15
CA ASP A 87 -9.44 14.01 5.58
C ASP A 87 -8.90 14.58 4.26
N LEU A 88 -9.30 13.95 3.16
CA LEU A 88 -8.89 14.30 1.80
C LEU A 88 -10.08 14.71 0.92
N GLN A 89 -11.24 15.04 1.50
CA GLN A 89 -12.48 15.29 0.75
C GLN A 89 -12.34 16.42 -0.30
N ASN A 90 -11.46 17.39 -0.05
CA ASN A 90 -11.21 18.53 -0.93
C ASN A 90 -9.91 18.43 -1.73
N GLN A 91 -9.28 17.24 -1.75
CA GLN A 91 -8.04 16.99 -2.47
C GLN A 91 -8.31 16.34 -3.84
N ARG A 92 -7.30 16.32 -4.72
CA ARG A 92 -7.33 15.59 -5.99
C ARG A 92 -6.00 14.89 -6.22
N PHE A 93 -6.06 13.68 -6.75
CA PHE A 93 -4.85 12.94 -7.13
C PHE A 93 -4.53 13.28 -8.59
N GLU A 94 -3.47 14.06 -8.78
CA GLU A 94 -2.99 14.53 -10.07
C GLU A 94 -1.47 14.44 -10.07
N VAL A 95 -0.85 13.97 -11.15
CA VAL A 95 0.62 13.80 -11.20
C VAL A 95 1.34 15.13 -10.93
N GLY A 96 2.32 15.10 -10.03
CA GLY A 96 3.08 16.26 -9.57
C GLY A 96 2.41 17.08 -8.46
N ARG A 97 1.16 16.76 -8.09
CA ARG A 97 0.42 17.51 -7.07
C ARG A 97 0.68 16.96 -5.66
N THR A 98 0.83 17.89 -4.72
CA THR A 98 0.78 17.57 -3.29
C THR A 98 -0.66 17.38 -2.83
N VAL A 99 -0.90 16.27 -2.15
CA VAL A 99 -2.15 15.91 -1.49
C VAL A 99 -1.90 15.98 0.01
N ARG A 100 -2.67 16.81 0.70
CA ARG A 100 -2.49 17.02 2.15
C ARG A 100 -3.82 16.98 2.90
N GLY A 101 -3.83 16.34 4.08
CA GLY A 101 -5.02 16.25 4.92
C GLY A 101 -4.72 15.75 6.33
N GLN A 102 -5.56 16.13 7.29
CA GLN A 102 -5.39 15.68 8.67
C GLN A 102 -5.70 14.20 8.80
N MET A 103 -4.93 13.48 9.61
CA MET A 103 -5.23 12.09 9.92
C MET A 103 -6.46 12.05 10.85
N THR A 104 -7.39 11.14 10.57
CA THR A 104 -8.65 10.96 11.31
C THR A 104 -8.64 9.71 12.19
N ILE A 105 -7.50 9.03 12.27
CA ILE A 105 -7.28 7.87 13.13
C ILE A 105 -7.13 8.34 14.57
N PRO A 106 -7.89 7.77 15.54
CA PRO A 106 -7.78 8.14 16.95
C PRO A 106 -6.34 8.05 17.49
N GLY A 107 -5.85 9.12 18.10
CA GLY A 107 -4.48 9.23 18.60
C GLY A 107 -3.46 9.70 17.56
N CYS A 108 -3.86 9.92 16.31
CA CYS A 108 -3.03 10.44 15.23
C CYS A 108 -3.51 11.79 14.66
N GLU A 109 -4.44 12.46 15.33
CA GLU A 109 -5.06 13.70 14.86
C GLU A 109 -4.07 14.87 14.73
N HIS A 110 -2.89 14.76 15.35
CA HIS A 110 -1.79 15.71 15.25
C HIS A 110 -0.91 15.48 14.01
N VAL A 111 -1.10 14.36 13.30
CA VAL A 111 -0.31 13.97 12.13
C VAL A 111 -1.04 14.38 10.86
N VAL A 112 -0.28 14.87 9.89
CA VAL A 112 -0.79 15.26 8.58
C VAL A 112 -0.35 14.22 7.56
N PHE A 113 -1.30 13.68 6.81
CA PHE A 113 -1.00 12.99 5.56
C PHE A 113 -0.47 14.03 4.56
N ASP A 114 0.75 13.85 4.07
CA ASP A 114 1.39 14.71 3.08
C ASP A 114 2.11 13.83 2.06
N ALA A 115 1.58 13.80 0.84
CA ALA A 115 2.13 12.99 -0.24
C ALA A 115 2.17 13.78 -1.55
N ILE A 116 3.17 13.50 -2.38
CA ILE A 116 3.28 14.01 -3.75
C ILE A 116 2.93 12.87 -4.69
N VAL A 117 1.89 13.04 -5.51
CA VAL A 117 1.51 12.03 -6.49
C VAL A 117 2.58 11.98 -7.59
N GLU A 118 3.22 10.82 -7.74
CA GLU A 118 4.29 10.62 -8.72
C GLU A 118 3.75 10.04 -10.04
N ARG A 119 2.74 9.16 -9.97
CA ARG A 119 2.27 8.43 -11.15
C ARG A 119 0.81 8.06 -11.03
N ILE A 120 0.08 8.21 -12.13
CA ILE A 120 -1.27 7.69 -12.31
C ILE A 120 -1.34 7.06 -13.70
N GLU A 121 -1.46 5.73 -13.75
CA GLU A 121 -1.70 4.95 -14.95
C GLU A 121 -3.08 4.29 -14.82
N PRO A 122 -4.10 4.77 -15.56
CA PRO A 122 -5.49 4.35 -15.41
C PRO A 122 -5.68 2.84 -15.31
N GLU A 123 -6.37 2.42 -14.24
CA GLU A 123 -6.66 1.03 -13.89
C GLU A 123 -5.45 0.08 -13.82
N SER A 124 -4.24 0.62 -13.68
CA SER A 124 -3.00 -0.15 -13.68
C SER A 124 -2.14 0.16 -12.45
N SER A 125 -1.76 1.42 -12.26
CA SER A 125 -0.75 1.81 -11.27
C SER A 125 -0.97 3.20 -10.71
N LEU A 126 -0.87 3.34 -9.40
CA LEU A 126 -0.84 4.62 -8.69
C LEU A 126 0.46 4.66 -7.86
N ALA A 127 1.22 5.74 -7.95
CA ALA A 127 2.37 5.94 -7.09
C ALA A 127 2.41 7.33 -6.48
N PHE A 128 2.85 7.42 -5.23
CA PHE A 128 3.10 8.68 -4.54
C PHE A 128 4.32 8.59 -3.62
N ARG A 129 4.91 9.74 -3.33
CA ARG A 129 6.01 9.90 -2.39
C ARG A 129 5.54 10.56 -1.10
N TRP A 130 6.02 10.07 0.03
CA TRP A 130 5.72 10.65 1.34
C TRP A 130 6.85 10.40 2.35
N HIS A 131 6.80 11.08 3.49
CA HIS A 131 7.73 10.81 4.58
C HIS A 131 7.18 9.67 5.46
N PRO A 132 7.84 8.49 5.51
CA PRO A 132 7.30 7.37 6.25
C PRO A 132 7.38 7.65 7.75
N TYR A 133 6.28 7.48 8.50
CA TYR A 133 6.26 7.57 9.97
C TYR A 133 6.76 8.93 10.50
N ALA A 134 6.39 10.01 9.80
CA ALA A 134 6.65 11.40 10.19
C ALA A 134 5.66 11.87 11.26
N VAL A 135 5.82 11.40 12.50
CA VAL A 135 4.85 11.59 13.59
C VAL A 135 5.32 12.51 14.72
N ASP A 136 6.62 12.78 14.83
CA ASP A 136 7.18 13.66 15.87
C ASP A 136 7.08 15.13 15.43
N PRO A 137 6.28 15.98 16.08
CA PRO A 137 6.13 17.38 15.70
C PRO A 137 7.40 18.22 15.93
N ALA A 138 8.38 17.72 16.69
CA ALA A 138 9.66 18.41 16.91
C ALA A 138 10.65 18.23 15.75
N ILE A 139 10.37 17.31 14.82
CA ILE A 139 11.26 16.99 13.71
C ILE A 139 10.75 17.63 12.42
N ASP A 140 11.63 18.36 11.74
CA ASP A 140 11.39 18.87 10.39
C ASP A 140 11.74 17.81 9.35
N TYR A 141 10.76 16.98 8.98
CA TYR A 141 10.93 15.93 7.97
C TYR A 141 11.09 16.46 6.55
N SER A 142 10.85 17.75 6.28
CA SER A 142 10.90 18.30 4.91
C SER A 142 12.27 18.17 4.23
N LYS A 143 13.32 17.97 5.03
CA LYS A 143 14.72 17.79 4.62
C LYS A 143 15.11 16.34 4.38
N GLU A 144 14.24 15.40 4.70
CA GLU A 144 14.50 13.97 4.53
C GLU A 144 13.94 13.47 3.19
N GLU A 145 14.55 12.40 2.69
CA GLU A 145 14.06 11.71 1.51
C GLU A 145 12.71 11.04 1.76
N ARG A 146 11.86 11.07 0.73
CA ARG A 146 10.54 10.44 0.75
C ARG A 146 10.62 9.02 0.20
N THR A 147 9.98 8.07 0.87
CA THR A 147 9.75 6.74 0.31
C THR A 147 8.75 6.82 -0.85
N LEU A 148 8.83 5.85 -1.76
CA LEU A 148 7.92 5.71 -2.88
C LEU A 148 6.95 4.56 -2.60
N VAL A 149 5.66 4.88 -2.52
CA VAL A 149 4.57 3.91 -2.45
C VAL A 149 4.01 3.70 -3.85
N THR A 150 3.93 2.45 -4.30
CA THR A 150 3.35 2.05 -5.59
C THR A 150 2.29 0.99 -5.39
N PHE A 151 1.07 1.29 -5.83
CA PHE A 151 -0.01 0.32 -5.98
C PHE A 151 -0.05 -0.20 -7.42
N THR A 152 -0.20 -1.51 -7.61
CA THR A 152 -0.51 -2.10 -8.92
C THR A 152 -1.70 -3.03 -8.85
N LEU A 153 -2.47 -3.10 -9.95
CA LEU A 153 -3.69 -3.88 -10.07
C LEU A 153 -3.55 -5.02 -11.08
N GLU A 154 -3.95 -6.22 -10.69
CA GLU A 154 -4.09 -7.37 -11.58
C GLU A 154 -5.50 -7.96 -11.49
N GLU A 155 -6.23 -8.02 -12.60
CA GLU A 155 -7.59 -8.57 -12.63
C GLU A 155 -7.60 -10.05 -13.01
N SER A 156 -8.39 -10.85 -12.29
CA SER A 156 -8.61 -12.27 -12.59
C SER A 156 -9.96 -12.73 -12.06
N GLY A 157 -10.78 -13.31 -12.95
CA GLY A 157 -12.05 -13.94 -12.57
C GLY A 157 -13.03 -13.04 -11.81
N GLY A 158 -13.12 -11.76 -12.19
CA GLY A 158 -14.00 -10.78 -11.52
C GLY A 158 -13.51 -10.32 -10.14
N SER A 159 -12.28 -10.67 -9.77
CA SER A 159 -11.57 -10.15 -8.60
C SER A 159 -10.33 -9.38 -9.04
N THR A 160 -9.86 -8.47 -8.19
CA THR A 160 -8.66 -7.67 -8.44
C THR A 160 -7.65 -7.94 -7.33
N THR A 161 -6.44 -8.32 -7.68
CA THR A 161 -5.30 -8.34 -6.78
C THR A 161 -4.70 -6.95 -6.73
N VAL A 162 -4.58 -6.40 -5.53
CA VAL A 162 -3.85 -5.15 -5.26
C VAL A 162 -2.50 -5.54 -4.69
N HIS A 163 -1.44 -5.05 -5.30
CA HIS A 163 -0.10 -5.09 -4.74
C HIS A 163 0.25 -3.69 -4.25
N VAL A 164 0.93 -3.59 -3.11
CA VAL A 164 1.57 -2.37 -2.65
C VAL A 164 3.05 -2.66 -2.40
N VAL A 165 3.90 -1.78 -2.93
CA VAL A 165 5.33 -1.75 -2.67
C VAL A 165 5.66 -0.37 -2.14
N GLU A 166 6.25 -0.30 -0.96
CA GLU A 166 6.89 0.92 -0.48
C GLU A 166 8.40 0.71 -0.47
N SER A 167 9.16 1.56 -1.17
CA SER A 167 10.62 1.46 -1.32
C SER A 167 11.32 2.76 -0.94
N GLY A 168 12.64 2.69 -0.71
CA GLY A 168 13.47 3.84 -0.34
C GLY A 168 13.69 3.96 1.17
N PHE A 169 13.46 2.88 1.93
CA PHE A 169 13.71 2.90 3.37
C PHE A 169 15.21 3.02 3.70
N ASP A 170 16.11 2.61 2.81
CA ASP A 170 17.55 2.77 3.07
C ASP A 170 17.96 4.25 3.13
N GLU A 171 17.24 5.14 2.45
CA GLU A 171 17.45 6.60 2.47
C GLU A 171 16.84 7.30 3.69
N VAL A 172 15.98 6.60 4.45
CA VAL A 172 15.44 7.14 5.72
C VAL A 172 16.59 7.29 6.73
N PRO A 173 16.68 8.41 7.48
CA PRO A 173 17.74 8.58 8.48
C PRO A 173 17.84 7.41 9.44
N ALA A 174 19.08 6.93 9.66
CA ALA A 174 19.36 5.72 10.41
C ALA A 174 18.71 5.69 11.80
N ALA A 175 18.59 6.85 12.46
CA ALA A 175 17.98 7.00 13.77
C ALA A 175 16.52 6.54 13.84
N ARG A 176 15.76 6.60 12.73
CA ARG A 176 14.33 6.24 12.69
C ARG A 176 13.99 5.16 11.66
N ARG A 177 14.93 4.75 10.81
CA ARG A 177 14.72 3.79 9.72
C ARG A 177 14.08 2.48 10.18
N ALA A 178 14.63 1.85 11.21
CA ALA A 178 14.15 0.56 11.68
C ALA A 178 12.71 0.62 12.20
N GLU A 179 12.36 1.71 12.90
CA GLU A 179 10.99 1.92 13.37
C GLU A 179 10.04 2.21 12.21
N ALA A 180 10.41 3.10 11.28
CA ALA A 180 9.62 3.39 10.10
C ALA A 180 9.34 2.13 9.28
N PHE A 181 10.37 1.31 9.02
CA PHE A 181 10.22 0.05 8.28
C PHE A 181 9.25 -0.92 8.97
N ARG A 182 9.41 -1.12 10.29
CA ARG A 182 8.54 -2.02 11.07
C ARG A 182 7.09 -1.54 11.07
N MET A 183 6.87 -0.26 11.37
CA MET A 183 5.52 0.31 11.48
C MET A 183 4.77 0.32 10.15
N HIS A 184 5.46 0.53 9.02
CA HIS A 184 4.83 0.47 7.70
C HIS A 184 4.59 -0.95 7.22
N GLY A 185 5.43 -1.91 7.63
CA GLY A 185 5.17 -3.34 7.42
C GLY A 185 3.80 -3.77 7.93
N GLU A 186 3.50 -3.47 9.20
CA GLU A 186 2.21 -3.79 9.83
C GLU A 186 1.08 -2.87 9.33
N GLY A 187 1.38 -1.59 9.10
CA GLY A 187 0.43 -0.60 8.60
C GLY A 187 -0.15 -0.95 7.23
N TRP A 188 0.67 -1.45 6.30
CA TRP A 188 0.19 -1.82 4.96
C TRP A 188 -0.75 -3.04 4.98
N ASP A 189 -0.55 -3.99 5.89
CA ASP A 189 -1.48 -5.11 6.06
C ASP A 189 -2.87 -4.63 6.49
N ILE A 190 -2.92 -3.65 7.39
CA ILE A 190 -4.17 -3.02 7.86
C ILE A 190 -4.83 -2.23 6.73
N GLN A 191 -4.05 -1.38 6.04
CA GLN A 191 -4.55 -0.51 4.98
C GLN A 191 -5.09 -1.30 3.78
N LEU A 192 -4.43 -2.40 3.38
CA LEU A 192 -4.94 -3.31 2.36
C LEU A 192 -6.27 -3.96 2.80
N GLY A 193 -6.43 -4.27 4.09
CA GLY A 193 -7.70 -4.73 4.65
C GLY A 193 -8.80 -3.65 4.57
N ASN A 194 -8.45 -2.39 4.81
CA ASN A 194 -9.38 -1.26 4.76
C ASN A 194 -9.89 -1.01 3.33
N VAL A 195 -9.00 -0.88 2.34
CA VAL A 195 -9.39 -0.68 0.94
C VAL A 195 -10.20 -1.87 0.42
N LYS A 196 -9.89 -3.09 0.86
CA LYS A 196 -10.70 -4.28 0.55
C LYS A 196 -12.13 -4.14 1.05
N ARG A 197 -12.33 -3.81 2.33
CA ARG A 197 -13.69 -3.63 2.89
C ARG A 197 -14.43 -2.50 2.18
N HIS A 198 -13.76 -1.39 1.92
CA HIS A 198 -14.32 -0.25 1.20
C HIS A 198 -14.76 -0.63 -0.22
N ALA A 199 -13.88 -1.23 -1.01
CA ALA A 199 -14.19 -1.63 -2.39
C ALA A 199 -15.22 -2.77 -2.49
N GLN A 200 -15.36 -3.60 -1.45
CA GLN A 200 -16.39 -4.65 -1.41
C GLN A 200 -17.74 -4.18 -0.83
N SER A 201 -17.78 -3.02 -0.18
CA SER A 201 -19.03 -2.44 0.31
C SER A 201 -19.96 -2.14 -0.88
N HIS A 202 -21.25 -2.40 -0.70
CA HIS A 202 -22.27 -1.99 -1.67
C HIS A 202 -22.52 -0.51 -1.38
N GLY A 203 -22.25 0.35 -2.38
CA GLY A 203 -22.66 1.75 -2.34
C GLY A 203 -24.14 1.89 -2.66
#